data_AF-A0A2V7JSU0-F1
#
_entry.id   AF-A0A2V7JSU0-F1
#
_cell.length_a   1.000
_cell.length_b   1.000
_cell.length_c   1.000
_cell.angle_alpha   90.00
_cell.angle_beta   90.00
_cell.angle_gamma   90.00
#
_symmetry.space_group_name_H-M   'P 1'
#
loop_
_entity.id
_entity.type
_entity.pdbx_description
1 polymer ?
#
loop_
_entity_poly.entity_id
_entity_poly.type
_entity_poly.pdbx_seq_one_letter_code
_entity_poly.pdbx_strand_id
1 'polypeptide(L)'
;MSIGKAAVITIVSVILVTLSTYGVVQASLSAGMTRLLAVVSLLSLVALVYGLIELSLAVIATTAERRRKAREVTERRKGDRARKPTPH
;
A
#
# COMPACT_ATOMS: atom_id res chain seq x y z
N MET A 1 10.23 -3.60 0.33
CA MET A 1 10.17 -2.43 -0.58
C MET A 1 9.76 -1.18 0.21
N SER A 2 9.94 0.05 -0.29
CA SER A 2 9.41 1.25 0.42
C SER A 2 7.90 1.39 0.17
N ILE A 3 7.15 1.93 1.14
CA ILE A 3 5.69 2.09 1.06
C ILE A 3 5.29 2.91 -0.19
N GLY A 4 6.10 3.89 -0.57
CA GLY A 4 5.87 4.72 -1.75
C GLY A 4 5.98 3.93 -3.06
N LYS A 5 6.94 3.00 -3.17
CA LYS A 5 7.07 2.15 -4.37
C LYS A 5 5.89 1.19 -4.50
N ALA A 6 5.43 0.59 -3.40
CA ALA A 6 4.25 -0.27 -3.39
C ALA A 6 2.97 0.49 -3.79
N ALA A 7 2.81 1.72 -3.28
CA ALA A 7 1.69 2.58 -3.65
C ALA A 7 1.69 2.93 -5.15
N VAL A 8 2.86 3.26 -5.72
CA VAL A 8 2.99 3.56 -7.17
C VAL A 8 2.61 2.36 -8.02
N ILE A 9 3.13 1.17 -7.71
CA ILE A 9 2.79 -0.07 -8.44
C ILE A 9 1.28 -0.33 -8.39
N THR A 10 0.69 -0.17 -7.20
CA THR A 10 -0.75 -0.36 -7.00
C THR A 10 -1.55 0.60 -7.88
N ILE A 11 -1.25 1.90 -7.84
CA ILE A 11 -1.98 2.94 -8.60
C ILE A 11 -1.87 2.70 -10.11
N VAL A 12 -0.65 2.48 -10.61
CA VAL A 12 -0.42 2.23 -12.04
C VAL A 12 -1.18 0.97 -12.49
N SER A 13 -1.17 -0.08 -11.67
CA SER A 13 -1.87 -1.32 -11.97
C SER A 13 -3.38 -1.14 -11.99
N VAL A 14 -3.98 -0.36 -11.07
CA VAL A 14 -5.41 -0.01 -11.10
C VAL A 14 -5.78 0.69 -12.41
N ILE A 15 -4.99 1.69 -12.81
CA ILE A 15 -5.23 2.46 -14.04
C ILE A 15 -5.18 1.52 -15.25
N LEU A 16 -4.15 0.68 -15.35
CA LEU A 16 -4.00 -0.24 -16.47
C LEU A 16 -5.14 -1.26 -16.55
N VAL A 17 -5.54 -1.88 -15.44
CA VAL A 17 -6.67 -2.82 -15.41
C VAL A 17 -7.97 -2.11 -15.83
N THR A 18 -8.22 -0.91 -15.31
CA THR A 18 -9.46 -0.18 -15.58
C THR A 18 -9.55 0.23 -17.05
N LEU A 19 -8.48 0.81 -17.61
CA LEU A 19 -8.46 1.26 -19.00
C LEU A 19 -8.50 0.09 -19.99
N SER A 20 -7.76 -0.99 -19.72
CA SER A 20 -7.78 -2.18 -20.57
C SER A 20 -9.15 -2.85 -20.57
N THR A 21 -9.77 -3.00 -19.40
CA THR A 21 -11.13 -3.57 -19.27
C THR A 21 -12.15 -2.69 -20.00
N TYR A 22 -12.09 -1.37 -19.82
CA TYR A 22 -13.00 -0.44 -20.49
C TYR A 22 -12.89 -0.50 -22.02
N GLY A 23 -11.66 -0.57 -22.55
CA GLY A 23 -11.43 -0.71 -24.00
C GLY A 23 -11.96 -2.02 -24.57
N VAL A 24 -11.89 -3.12 -23.81
CA VAL A 24 -12.46 -4.42 -24.20
C VAL A 24 -14.00 -4.37 -24.20
N VAL A 25 -14.61 -3.76 -23.16
CA VAL A 25 -16.08 -3.68 -23.02
C VAL A 25 -16.72 -2.82 -24.12
N GLN A 26 -16.06 -1.75 -24.56
CA GLN A 26 -16.52 -0.89 -25.64
C GLN A 26 -16.61 -1.60 -27.00
N ALA A 27 -15.99 -2.78 -27.16
CA ALA A 27 -16.06 -3.65 -28.35
C ALA A 27 -15.75 -2.98 -29.70
N SER A 28 -15.18 -1.76 -29.70
CA SER A 28 -14.81 -1.00 -30.90
C SER A 28 -13.43 -1.37 -31.45
N LEU A 29 -12.74 -2.32 -30.80
CA LEU A 29 -11.38 -2.72 -31.10
C LEU A 29 -11.33 -4.03 -31.89
N SER A 30 -10.30 -4.17 -32.73
CA SER A 30 -10.06 -5.41 -33.48
C SER A 30 -9.77 -6.59 -32.54
N ALA A 31 -10.13 -7.81 -32.96
CA ALA A 31 -9.96 -9.01 -32.14
C ALA A 31 -8.52 -9.24 -31.64
N GLY A 32 -7.52 -8.83 -32.44
CA GLY A 32 -6.11 -8.87 -32.04
C GLY A 32 -5.79 -7.90 -30.89
N MET A 33 -6.30 -6.67 -30.95
CA MET A 33 -6.11 -5.67 -29.91
C MET A 33 -6.80 -6.08 -28.60
N THR A 34 -8.01 -6.63 -28.69
CA THR A 34 -8.77 -7.12 -27.53
C THR A 34 -8.02 -8.22 -26.78
N ARG A 35 -7.40 -9.17 -27.50
CA ARG A 35 -6.56 -10.22 -26.88
C ARG A 35 -5.33 -9.64 -26.19
N LEU A 36 -4.69 -8.65 -26.80
CA LEU A 36 -3.50 -8.01 -26.23
C LEU A 36 -3.86 -7.24 -24.96
N LEU A 37 -4.96 -6.48 -24.96
CA LEU A 37 -5.48 -5.80 -23.78
C LEU A 37 -5.91 -6.78 -22.68
N ALA A 38 -6.47 -7.93 -23.02
CA ALA A 38 -6.80 -8.96 -22.04
C ALA A 38 -5.55 -9.49 -21.32
N VAL A 39 -4.45 -9.74 -22.05
CA VAL A 39 -3.17 -10.15 -21.45
C VAL A 39 -2.60 -9.04 -20.56
N VAL A 40 -2.61 -7.79 -21.02
CA VAL A 40 -2.14 -6.64 -20.24
C VAL A 40 -2.98 -6.48 -18.97
N SER A 41 -4.30 -6.63 -19.06
CA SER A 41 -5.20 -6.59 -17.91
C SER A 41 -4.86 -7.68 -16.89
N LEU A 42 -4.59 -8.90 -17.37
CA LEU A 42 -4.21 -10.04 -16.53
C LEU A 42 -2.89 -9.78 -15.78
N LEU A 43 -1.85 -9.31 -16.47
CA LEU A 43 -0.57 -8.98 -15.87
C LEU A 43 -0.69 -7.83 -14.88
N SER A 44 -1.48 -6.81 -15.22
CA SER A 44 -1.73 -5.66 -14.37
C SER A 44 -2.51 -6.06 -13.11
N LEU A 45 -3.43 -7.02 -13.22
CA LEU A 45 -4.16 -7.55 -12.06
C LEU A 45 -3.23 -8.27 -11.08
N VAL A 46 -2.29 -9.07 -11.59
CA VAL A 46 -1.27 -9.72 -10.75
C VAL A 46 -0.40 -8.68 -10.05
N ALA A 47 0.07 -7.67 -10.78
CA ALA A 47 0.86 -6.57 -10.21
C ALA A 47 0.07 -5.77 -9.17
N LEU A 48 -1.23 -5.58 -9.38
CA LEU A 48 -2.13 -4.92 -8.43
C LEU A 48 -2.21 -5.70 -7.10
N VAL A 49 -2.48 -7.01 -7.17
CA VAL A 49 -2.57 -7.87 -5.98
C VAL A 49 -1.26 -7.85 -5.21
N TYR A 50 -0.13 -7.99 -5.90
CA TYR A 50 1.19 -7.91 -5.28
C TYR A 50 1.43 -6.55 -4.60
N GLY A 51 1.11 -5.46 -5.29
CA GLY A 51 1.23 -4.10 -4.75
C GLY A 51 0.40 -3.90 -3.49
N LEU A 52 -0.84 -4.40 -3.47
CA LEU A 52 -1.73 -4.34 -2.31
C LEU A 52 -1.21 -5.14 -1.10
N ILE A 53 -0.63 -6.32 -1.34
CA ILE A 53 -0.01 -7.12 -0.27
C ILE A 53 1.17 -6.36 0.34
N GLU A 54 2.08 -5.87 -0.49
CA GLU A 54 3.23 -5.09 -0.04
C GLU A 54 2.82 -3.81 0.70
N LEU A 55 1.80 -3.11 0.19
CA LEU A 55 1.27 -1.91 0.84
C LEU A 55 0.69 -2.23 2.22
N SER A 56 -0.08 -3.32 2.33
CA SER A 56 -0.68 -3.77 3.59
C SER A 56 0.39 -4.13 4.61
N LEU A 57 1.42 -4.89 4.21
CA LEU A 57 2.55 -5.22 5.07
C LEU A 57 3.28 -3.98 5.57
N ALA A 58 3.50 -3.01 4.69
CA ALA A 58 4.19 -1.77 5.03
C ALA A 58 3.36 -0.87 5.97
N VAL A 59 2.03 -0.85 5.82
CA VAL A 59 1.12 -0.17 6.76
C VAL A 59 1.16 -0.84 8.13
N ILE A 60 1.14 -2.17 8.19
CA ILE A 60 1.25 -2.92 9.43
C ILE A 60 2.60 -2.64 10.12
N ALA A 61 3.70 -2.65 9.38
CA ALA A 61 5.02 -2.32 9.92
C ALA A 61 5.06 -0.89 10.50
N THR A 62 4.53 0.08 9.76
CA THR A 62 4.48 1.49 10.18
C THR A 62 3.63 1.70 11.44
N THR A 63 2.49 1.00 11.53
CA THR A 63 1.62 1.07 12.71
C THR A 63 2.23 0.38 13.93
N ALA A 64 2.93 -0.74 13.75
CA ALA A 64 3.69 -1.40 14.80
C ALA A 64 4.81 -0.51 15.34
N GLU A 65 5.57 0.16 14.47
CA GLU A 65 6.60 1.13 14.88
C GLU A 65 6.02 2.32 15.63
N ARG A 66 4.88 2.88 15.18
CA ARG A 66 4.20 3.97 15.90
C ARG A 66 3.79 3.54 17.31
N ARG A 67 3.28 2.31 17.47
CA ARG A 67 2.94 1.74 18.79
C ARG A 67 4.17 1.56 19.68
N ARG A 68 5.30 1.13 19.12
CA ARG A 68 6.57 1.03 19.87
C ARG A 68 7.04 2.40 20.36
N LYS A 69 7.09 3.41 19.48
CA LYS A 69 7.46 4.79 19.84
C LYS A 69 6.55 5.37 20.91
N ALA A 70 5.24 5.11 20.85
CA ALA A 70 4.30 5.56 21.88
C ALA A 70 4.59 4.95 23.27
N ARG A 71 4.97 3.66 23.32
CA ARG A 71 5.38 2.99 24.57
C ARG A 71 6.68 3.59 25.10
N GLU A 72 7.68 3.78 24.25
CA GLU A 72 8.96 4.38 24.64
C GLU A 72 8.79 5.80 25.23
N VAL A 73 7.93 6.63 24.61
CA VAL A 73 7.62 7.97 25.14
C VAL A 73 6.90 7.89 26.49
N THR A 74 6.01 6.92 26.66
CA THR A 74 5.28 6.74 27.93
C THR A 74 6.21 6.29 29.05
N GLU A 75 7.10 5.34 28.80
CA GLU A 75 8.10 4.88 29.78
C GLU A 75 9.10 5.99 30.14
N ARG A 76 9.58 6.76 29.15
CA ARG A 76 10.44 7.93 29.41
C ARG A 76 9.74 8.96 30.31
N ARG A 77 8.48 9.30 30.00
CA ARG A 77 7.68 10.22 30.81
C ARG A 77 7.42 9.69 32.22
N LYS A 78 7.26 8.37 32.38
CA LYS A 78 7.09 7.73 33.69
C LYS A 78 8.38 7.80 34.50
N GLY A 79 9.53 7.52 33.88
CA GLY A 79 10.85 7.71 34.48
C GLY A 79 11.12 9.15 34.90
N ASP A 80 10.79 10.13 34.05
CA ASP A 80 10.96 11.55 34.36
C ASP A 80 10.09 12.02 35.53
N ARG A 81 8.85 11.50 35.64
CA ARG A 81 7.99 11.78 36.80
C ARG A 81 8.52 11.18 38.10
N ALA A 82 9.08 9.97 38.04
CA ALA A 82 9.67 9.30 39.20
C ALA A 82 10.93 10.02 39.73
N ARG A 83 11.59 10.83 38.90
CA ARG A 83 12.79 11.61 39.26
C ARG A 83 12.50 13.00 39.80
N LYS A 84 11.25 13.47 39.78
CA LYS A 84 10.89 14.76 40.37
C LYS A 84 10.63 14.58 41.87
N PRO A 85 11.23 15.39 42.75
CA PRO A 85 10.90 15.36 44.17
C PRO A 85 9.42 15.72 44.34
N THR A 86 8.69 14.88 45.07
CA THR A 86 7.31 15.18 45.48
C THR A 86 7.32 16.44 46.34
N PRO A 87 6.51 17.46 46.02
CA PRO A 87 6.41 18.62 46.89
C PRO A 87 5.65 18.18 48.15
N HIS A 88 6.37 18.14 49.27
CA HIS A 88 5.82 18.02 50.62
C HIS A 88 5.93 19.38 51.30
#